data_AF-A0A7L4DP48-F1
#
_entry.id   AF-A0A7L4DP48-F1
#
_cell.length_a   1.000
_cell.length_b   1.000
_cell.length_c   1.000
_cell.angle_alpha   90.00
_cell.angle_beta   90.00
_cell.angle_gamma   90.00
#
_symmetry.space_group_name_H-M   'P 1'
#
loop_
_entity.id
_entity.type
_entity.pdbx_description
1 polymer ?
#
loop_
_entity_poly.entity_id
_entity_poly.type
_entity_poly.pdbx_seq_one_letter_code
_entity_poly.pdbx_strand_id
1 'polypeptide(L)'
;GLQAGTQRLHKDLVLLPTVVGMLLLFVSSARAASFQGGFPADCSHLTTSSPSGVYVIQPAGSPPRAVWCDMDTEGKGWTVVQRNTYTTAITWKESWTTYKYGFGNVQGDHWLGTEYLHLLTQQDTYKIRFVVRNKANVTHYAEYDIFSVENEASGYPLRLGRFLGSGQDYLTSYHSGYGGIHDNMKFSTADRDQDQHSGNCANSYGGWWYDKCQNVLLNGKRYIYWPGICSMATAHPPSSWSNPQTCADRAAAPGLPGVCGSATVPSQCP
;
A
#
# COMPACT_ATOMS: atom_id res chain seq x y z
N GLY A 1 0.33 -2.18 6.08
CA GLY A 1 -0.69 -3.21 6.36
C GLY A 1 -1.73 -2.65 7.30
N LEU A 2 -2.94 -3.20 7.31
CA LEU A 2 -4.03 -2.85 8.23
C LEU A 2 -4.15 -3.89 9.35
N GLN A 3 -4.46 -3.45 10.57
CA GLN A 3 -4.73 -4.31 11.72
C GLN A 3 -5.92 -3.75 12.53
N ALA A 4 -6.89 -4.59 12.86
CA ALA A 4 -8.06 -4.24 13.69
C ALA A 4 -7.70 -4.13 15.18
N GLY A 5 -8.46 -3.33 15.94
CA GLY A 5 -8.37 -3.24 17.41
C GLY A 5 -9.03 -4.44 18.11
N THR A 6 -8.48 -4.92 19.22
CA THR A 6 -8.91 -6.18 19.85
C THR A 6 -10.15 -6.04 20.74
N GLN A 7 -11.20 -6.82 20.46
CA GLN A 7 -12.21 -7.27 21.44
C GLN A 7 -12.38 -8.79 21.33
N ARG A 8 -12.14 -9.52 22.43
CA ARG A 8 -12.27 -10.99 22.53
C ARG A 8 -13.73 -11.40 22.76
N LEU A 9 -14.15 -12.53 22.17
CA LEU A 9 -15.03 -13.51 22.83
C LEU A 9 -15.00 -14.90 22.15
N HIS A 10 -14.93 -15.94 23.00
CA HIS A 10 -14.84 -17.38 22.75
C HIS A 10 -16.16 -18.02 22.24
N LYS A 11 -16.06 -19.18 21.56
CA LYS A 11 -16.52 -20.51 22.07
C LYS A 11 -16.31 -21.66 21.07
N ASP A 12 -15.81 -22.78 21.59
CA ASP A 12 -15.63 -24.10 20.94
C ASP A 12 -16.90 -24.98 21.01
N LEU A 13 -17.00 -25.99 20.13
CA LEU A 13 -17.57 -27.31 20.48
C LEU A 13 -17.09 -28.43 19.51
N VAL A 14 -16.77 -29.60 20.07
CA VAL A 14 -16.26 -30.83 19.43
C VAL A 14 -17.28 -31.97 19.61
N LEU A 15 -17.34 -32.96 18.69
CA LEU A 15 -17.31 -34.43 18.95
C LEU A 15 -17.48 -35.29 17.66
N LEU A 16 -16.71 -36.40 17.60
CA LEU A 16 -16.58 -37.47 16.58
C LEU A 16 -17.43 -38.73 16.98
N PRO A 17 -17.28 -39.93 16.35
CA PRO A 17 -17.50 -40.35 14.96
C PRO A 17 -18.42 -41.62 14.87
N THR A 18 -18.92 -42.00 13.69
CA THR A 18 -19.22 -43.42 13.39
C THR A 18 -19.01 -43.75 11.90
N VAL A 19 -18.43 -44.94 11.65
CA VAL A 19 -18.12 -45.53 10.34
C VAL A 19 -19.11 -46.65 10.07
N VAL A 20 -19.75 -46.69 8.90
CA VAL A 20 -20.18 -47.93 8.21
C VAL A 20 -20.15 -47.68 6.70
N GLY A 21 -19.42 -48.52 5.95
CA GLY A 21 -19.42 -48.51 4.49
C GLY A 21 -20.26 -49.64 3.92
N MET A 22 -20.95 -49.38 2.81
CA MET A 22 -21.24 -50.37 1.76
C MET A 22 -21.31 -49.67 0.40
N LEU A 23 -20.66 -50.31 -0.57
CA LEU A 23 -20.33 -49.86 -1.92
C LEU A 23 -21.54 -50.03 -2.87
N LEU A 24 -22.02 -48.93 -3.46
CA LEU A 24 -22.81 -48.93 -4.70
C LEU A 24 -22.38 -47.73 -5.56
N LEU A 25 -21.99 -48.01 -6.81
CA LEU A 25 -21.41 -47.08 -7.78
C LEU A 25 -22.40 -45.97 -8.17
N PHE A 26 -22.16 -44.73 -7.73
CA PHE A 26 -22.82 -43.54 -8.28
C PHE A 26 -21.81 -42.40 -8.41
N VAL A 27 -21.84 -41.77 -9.58
CA VAL A 27 -21.09 -40.59 -10.02
C VAL A 27 -20.63 -39.73 -8.85
N SER A 28 -19.31 -39.56 -8.70
CA SER A 28 -18.72 -38.70 -7.68
C SER A 28 -19.15 -37.24 -7.94
N SER A 29 -20.33 -36.84 -7.45
CA SER A 29 -20.49 -35.47 -6.99
C SER A 29 -19.45 -35.33 -5.90
N ALA A 30 -18.35 -34.64 -6.22
CA ALA A 30 -17.46 -34.13 -5.21
C ALA A 30 -18.36 -33.40 -4.21
N ARG A 31 -18.53 -33.99 -3.02
CA ARG A 31 -19.06 -33.24 -1.90
C ARG A 31 -18.07 -32.10 -1.75
N ALA A 32 -18.45 -30.92 -2.19
CA ALA A 32 -17.84 -29.70 -1.71
C ALA A 32 -17.92 -29.85 -0.20
N ALA A 33 -16.77 -30.07 0.43
CA ALA A 33 -16.68 -29.94 1.86
C ALA A 33 -17.22 -28.54 2.13
N SER A 34 -18.40 -28.46 2.73
CA SER A 34 -18.87 -27.21 3.29
C SER A 34 -17.83 -26.85 4.33
N PHE A 35 -16.99 -25.86 4.01
CA PHE A 35 -16.16 -25.21 5.00
C PHE A 35 -17.13 -24.68 6.08
N GLN A 36 -17.25 -25.40 7.19
CA GLN A 36 -18.10 -25.02 8.31
C GLN A 36 -17.51 -23.88 9.16
N GLY A 37 -16.53 -23.15 8.63
CA GLY A 37 -16.14 -21.82 9.09
C GLY A 37 -16.09 -20.91 7.88
N GLY A 38 -16.81 -19.79 7.92
CA GLY A 38 -16.65 -18.74 6.92
C GLY A 38 -15.19 -18.26 6.86
N PHE A 39 -14.83 -17.54 5.80
CA PHE A 39 -13.50 -16.93 5.74
C PHE A 39 -13.33 -15.91 6.88
N PRO A 40 -12.13 -15.81 7.48
CA PRO A 40 -11.85 -14.76 8.47
C PRO A 40 -12.09 -13.37 7.86
N ALA A 41 -12.56 -12.43 8.67
CA ALA A 41 -12.91 -11.09 8.18
C ALA A 41 -11.67 -10.33 7.65
N ASP A 42 -10.53 -10.52 8.32
CA ASP A 42 -9.22 -10.06 7.92
C ASP A 42 -8.09 -10.88 8.60
N CYS A 43 -6.84 -10.48 8.39
CA CYS A 43 -5.68 -11.22 8.89
C CYS A 43 -5.55 -11.19 10.44
N SER A 44 -6.21 -10.27 11.13
CA SER A 44 -6.18 -10.18 12.60
C SER A 44 -6.95 -11.29 13.29
N HIS A 45 -7.86 -11.95 12.57
CA HIS A 45 -8.60 -13.13 13.03
C HIS A 45 -7.82 -14.44 12.89
N LEU A 46 -6.61 -14.39 12.35
CA LEU A 46 -5.72 -15.56 12.30
C LEU A 46 -5.07 -15.80 13.67
N THR A 47 -4.73 -17.06 13.95
CA THR A 47 -4.02 -17.39 15.18
C THR A 47 -2.60 -16.80 15.16
N THR A 48 -2.07 -16.41 16.31
CA THR A 48 -0.73 -15.77 16.40
C THR A 48 0.42 -16.68 15.99
N SER A 49 0.18 -18.00 15.93
CA SER A 49 1.11 -19.03 15.43
C SER A 49 0.98 -19.28 13.93
N SER A 50 0.01 -18.66 13.24
CA SER A 50 -0.14 -18.79 11.80
C SER A 50 1.08 -18.19 11.09
N PRO A 51 1.64 -18.84 10.07
CA PRO A 51 2.76 -18.28 9.31
C PRO A 51 2.32 -17.13 8.41
N SER A 52 3.23 -16.21 8.07
CA SER A 52 2.96 -15.26 6.99
C SER A 52 2.73 -15.98 5.66
N GLY A 53 1.80 -15.50 4.86
CA GLY A 53 1.47 -16.14 3.59
C GLY A 53 0.20 -15.64 2.94
N VAL A 54 -0.25 -16.36 1.91
CA VAL A 54 -1.49 -16.06 1.21
C VAL A 54 -2.65 -16.74 1.93
N TYR A 55 -3.65 -15.94 2.30
CA TYR A 55 -4.90 -16.41 2.90
C TYR A 55 -6.08 -15.85 2.13
N VAL A 56 -7.24 -16.49 2.25
CA VAL A 56 -8.51 -15.94 1.78
C VAL A 56 -9.24 -15.36 2.97
N ILE A 57 -9.56 -14.07 2.89
CA ILE A 57 -10.34 -13.34 3.89
C ILE A 57 -11.63 -12.82 3.24
N GLN A 58 -12.66 -12.56 4.04
CA GLN A 58 -13.92 -12.01 3.57
C GLN A 58 -14.43 -10.93 4.51
N PRO A 59 -14.12 -9.66 4.24
CA PRO A 59 -14.71 -8.53 4.93
C PRO A 59 -16.23 -8.51 4.81
N ALA A 60 -16.91 -7.88 5.77
CA ALA A 60 -18.35 -7.70 5.71
C ALA A 60 -18.76 -6.93 4.43
N GLY A 61 -19.76 -7.43 3.71
CA GLY A 61 -20.22 -6.81 2.46
C GLY A 61 -19.28 -6.98 1.25
N SER A 62 -18.14 -7.67 1.41
CA SER A 62 -17.18 -7.95 0.32
C SER A 62 -17.28 -9.41 -0.15
N PRO A 63 -17.02 -9.70 -1.44
CA PRO A 63 -16.66 -11.06 -1.86
C PRO A 63 -15.35 -11.50 -1.18
N PRO A 64 -15.13 -12.82 -0.99
CA PRO A 64 -13.85 -13.34 -0.51
C PRO A 64 -12.70 -12.93 -1.43
N ARG A 65 -11.53 -12.65 -0.85
CA ARG A 65 -10.35 -12.22 -1.60
C ARG A 65 -9.07 -12.83 -1.01
N ALA A 66 -8.17 -13.24 -1.91
CA ALA A 66 -6.82 -13.64 -1.53
C ALA A 66 -6.00 -12.40 -1.13
N VAL A 67 -5.30 -12.48 0.00
CA VAL A 67 -4.44 -11.42 0.54
C VAL A 67 -3.15 -12.01 1.06
N TRP A 68 -2.12 -11.18 1.19
CA TRP A 68 -0.96 -11.54 2.00
C TRP A 68 -1.19 -11.11 3.46
N CYS A 69 -1.21 -12.08 4.36
CA CYS A 69 -1.18 -11.83 5.80
C CYS A 69 0.26 -11.85 6.29
N ASP A 70 0.70 -10.74 6.87
CA ASP A 70 1.96 -10.65 7.58
C ASP A 70 1.72 -10.95 9.07
N MET A 71 2.24 -12.11 9.48
CA MET A 71 2.18 -12.66 10.83
C MET A 71 3.54 -12.60 11.54
N ASP A 72 4.56 -12.02 10.92
CA ASP A 72 5.92 -11.96 11.45
C ASP A 72 6.25 -10.57 12.02
N THR A 73 5.69 -9.51 11.43
CA THR A 73 5.82 -8.14 11.95
C THR A 73 5.14 -7.99 13.31
N GLU A 74 5.75 -7.20 14.20
CA GLU A 74 5.20 -6.87 15.52
C GLU A 74 3.71 -6.47 15.44
N GLY A 75 2.91 -6.96 16.39
CA GLY A 75 1.47 -6.84 16.38
C GLY A 75 0.76 -8.00 15.69
N LYS A 76 1.39 -8.62 14.67
CA LYS A 76 0.87 -9.73 13.85
C LYS A 76 -0.51 -9.42 13.23
N GLY A 77 -0.99 -10.27 12.31
CA GLY A 77 -2.34 -10.13 11.76
C GLY A 77 -2.49 -8.93 10.82
N TRP A 78 -1.41 -8.51 10.16
CA TRP A 78 -1.44 -7.39 9.22
C TRP A 78 -1.94 -7.85 7.86
N THR A 79 -3.02 -7.25 7.36
CA THR A 79 -3.45 -7.39 5.97
C THR A 79 -2.62 -6.46 5.09
N VAL A 80 -1.83 -7.00 4.17
CA VAL A 80 -1.05 -6.20 3.22
C VAL A 80 -1.97 -5.76 2.08
N VAL A 81 -2.22 -4.45 2.02
CA VAL A 81 -3.14 -3.83 1.04
C VAL A 81 -2.44 -3.20 -0.15
N GLN A 82 -1.15 -2.89 0.00
CA GLN A 82 -0.27 -2.37 -1.03
C GLN A 82 1.13 -2.91 -0.79
N ARG A 83 1.83 -3.26 -1.87
CA ARG A 83 3.26 -3.53 -1.87
C ARG A 83 3.87 -2.99 -3.15
N ASN A 84 4.99 -2.30 -3.03
CA ASN A 84 5.77 -1.85 -4.18
C ASN A 84 7.26 -2.06 -3.94
N THR A 85 7.97 -2.49 -4.98
CA THR A 85 9.42 -2.69 -4.98
C THR A 85 10.06 -1.87 -6.09
N TYR A 86 11.34 -1.53 -5.92
CA TYR A 86 12.12 -0.82 -6.93
C TYR A 86 12.02 -1.42 -8.34
N THR A 87 12.08 -2.76 -8.39
CA THR A 87 12.13 -3.58 -9.60
C THR A 87 10.73 -3.92 -10.12
N THR A 88 9.69 -3.27 -9.60
CA THR A 88 8.32 -3.57 -10.00
C THR A 88 8.11 -3.51 -11.51
N ALA A 89 7.36 -4.47 -12.03
CA ALA A 89 6.89 -4.43 -13.42
C ALA A 89 5.72 -3.44 -13.58
N ILE A 90 4.95 -3.25 -12.51
CA ILE A 90 3.73 -2.44 -12.45
C ILE A 90 4.05 -0.98 -12.79
N THR A 91 3.23 -0.36 -13.65
CA THR A 91 3.41 1.03 -14.04
C THR A 91 2.88 2.01 -13.01
N TRP A 92 1.87 1.58 -12.23
CA TRP A 92 1.07 2.36 -11.29
C TRP A 92 0.22 3.46 -11.94
N LYS A 93 0.34 3.68 -13.25
CA LYS A 93 -0.48 4.62 -14.02
C LYS A 93 -1.68 3.91 -14.62
N GLU A 94 -2.48 3.33 -13.73
CA GLU A 94 -3.64 2.53 -14.10
C GLU A 94 -4.94 3.34 -14.04
N SER A 95 -6.00 2.81 -14.66
CA SER A 95 -7.34 3.41 -14.68
C SER A 95 -8.02 3.39 -13.31
N TRP A 96 -9.07 4.19 -13.15
CA TRP A 96 -9.94 4.21 -11.97
C TRP A 96 -10.47 2.81 -11.66
N THR A 97 -10.99 2.13 -12.69
CA THR A 97 -11.57 0.79 -12.56
C THR A 97 -10.51 -0.24 -12.14
N THR A 98 -9.30 -0.13 -12.67
CA THR A 98 -8.17 -1.01 -12.29
C THR A 98 -7.80 -0.81 -10.82
N TYR A 99 -7.69 0.45 -10.36
CA TYR A 99 -7.44 0.76 -8.96
C TYR A 99 -8.59 0.35 -8.04
N LYS A 100 -9.84 0.50 -8.48
CA LYS A 100 -11.03 0.10 -7.73
C LYS A 100 -11.00 -1.38 -7.36
N TYR A 101 -10.74 -2.26 -8.33
CA TYR A 101 -10.81 -3.71 -8.14
C TYR A 101 -9.46 -4.39 -7.81
N GLY A 102 -8.36 -3.63 -7.88
CA GLY A 102 -7.02 -4.09 -7.54
C GLY A 102 -6.29 -4.77 -8.70
N PHE A 103 -4.98 -4.85 -8.57
CA PHE A 103 -4.07 -5.38 -9.58
C PHE A 103 -2.74 -5.83 -8.97
N GLY A 104 -1.97 -6.62 -9.72
CA GLY A 104 -0.67 -7.15 -9.31
C GLY A 104 -0.77 -8.56 -8.71
N ASN A 105 0.25 -8.94 -7.93
CA ASN A 105 0.35 -10.24 -7.29
C ASN A 105 0.45 -10.07 -5.78
N VAL A 106 -0.46 -10.67 -5.01
CA VAL A 106 -0.48 -10.57 -3.54
C VAL A 106 0.79 -11.11 -2.87
N GLN A 107 1.53 -12.02 -3.52
CA GLN A 107 2.84 -12.49 -3.07
C GLN A 107 3.99 -11.51 -3.38
N GLY A 108 3.73 -10.48 -4.20
CA GLY A 108 4.70 -9.49 -4.66
C GLY A 108 4.07 -8.10 -4.72
N ASP A 109 4.41 -7.31 -5.74
CA ASP A 109 3.88 -5.96 -5.90
C ASP A 109 2.39 -5.99 -6.29
N HIS A 110 1.58 -5.20 -5.59
CA HIS A 110 0.14 -5.13 -5.83
C HIS A 110 -0.52 -3.91 -5.19
N TRP A 111 -1.72 -3.63 -5.67
CA TRP A 111 -2.75 -2.83 -5.01
C TRP A 111 -3.98 -3.70 -4.80
N LEU A 112 -4.47 -3.82 -3.58
CA LEU A 112 -5.53 -4.79 -3.27
C LEU A 112 -6.89 -4.41 -3.85
N GLY A 113 -7.13 -3.11 -4.05
CA GLY A 113 -8.35 -2.55 -4.63
C GLY A 113 -8.99 -1.50 -3.72
N THR A 114 -9.22 -0.29 -4.21
CA THR A 114 -9.71 0.83 -3.38
C THR A 114 -11.11 0.57 -2.80
N GLU A 115 -11.99 -0.10 -3.56
CA GLU A 115 -13.30 -0.52 -3.04
C GLU A 115 -13.17 -1.57 -1.95
N TYR A 116 -12.19 -2.47 -2.09
CA TYR A 116 -11.93 -3.46 -1.07
C TYR A 116 -11.40 -2.81 0.23
N LEU A 117 -10.52 -1.80 0.12
CA LEU A 117 -10.08 -1.02 1.27
C LEU A 117 -11.26 -0.30 1.94
N HIS A 118 -12.18 0.28 1.15
CA HIS A 118 -13.40 0.89 1.68
C HIS A 118 -14.20 -0.10 2.52
N LEU A 119 -14.60 -1.24 1.93
CA LEU A 119 -15.38 -2.28 2.61
C LEU A 119 -14.67 -2.84 3.85
N LEU A 120 -13.36 -3.10 3.72
CA LEU A 120 -12.54 -3.56 4.84
C LEU A 120 -12.56 -2.56 5.99
N THR A 121 -12.41 -1.27 5.72
CA THR A 121 -12.36 -0.24 6.77
C THR A 121 -13.73 0.18 7.32
N GLN A 122 -14.83 -0.36 6.78
CA GLN A 122 -16.17 -0.15 7.33
C GLN A 122 -16.55 -1.12 8.44
N GLN A 123 -15.87 -2.27 8.53
CA GLN A 123 -16.28 -3.32 9.47
C GLN A 123 -15.76 -3.12 10.91
N ASP A 124 -14.66 -2.36 11.07
CA ASP A 124 -14.04 -2.05 12.36
C ASP A 124 -13.12 -0.82 12.24
N THR A 125 -12.53 -0.39 13.35
CA THR A 125 -11.47 0.62 13.39
C THR A 125 -10.12 -0.01 13.11
N TYR A 126 -9.47 0.44 12.04
CA TYR A 126 -8.15 -0.05 11.63
C TYR A 126 -7.07 0.99 11.91
N LYS A 127 -5.88 0.52 12.29
CA LYS A 127 -4.64 1.28 12.14
C LYS A 127 -3.95 0.92 10.82
N ILE A 128 -3.15 1.82 10.29
CA ILE A 128 -2.28 1.58 9.13
C ILE A 128 -0.81 1.72 9.53
N ARG A 129 0.03 0.79 9.05
CA ARG A 129 1.50 0.89 9.08
C ARG A 129 2.05 0.96 7.66
N PHE A 130 2.72 2.07 7.35
CA PHE A 130 3.58 2.22 6.18
C PHE A 130 4.98 1.72 6.55
N VAL A 131 5.52 0.80 5.75
CA VAL A 131 6.85 0.23 5.93
C VAL A 131 7.69 0.61 4.72
N VAL A 132 8.77 1.35 4.94
CA VAL A 132 9.65 1.82 3.86
C VAL A 132 11.08 1.45 4.18
N ARG A 133 11.73 0.76 3.24
CA ARG A 133 13.15 0.41 3.32
C ARG A 133 13.95 1.39 2.47
N ASN A 134 14.95 2.03 3.07
CA ASN A 134 15.82 2.96 2.35
C ASN A 134 16.97 2.21 1.65
N LYS A 135 17.81 2.94 0.90
CA LYS A 135 18.94 2.35 0.16
C LYS A 135 20.01 1.72 1.05
N ALA A 136 20.15 2.22 2.28
CA ALA A 136 21.03 1.63 3.28
C ALA A 136 20.42 0.37 3.94
N ASN A 137 19.33 -0.16 3.38
CA ASN A 137 18.59 -1.32 3.89
C ASN A 137 18.00 -1.11 5.30
N VAL A 138 17.90 0.13 5.75
CA VAL A 138 17.26 0.49 7.02
C VAL A 138 15.76 0.57 6.81
N THR A 139 15.01 -0.14 7.65
CA THR A 139 13.54 -0.14 7.62
C THR A 139 13.00 0.96 8.54
N HIS A 140 12.10 1.76 7.99
CA HIS A 140 11.41 2.85 8.67
C HIS A 140 9.90 2.59 8.67
N TYR A 141 9.23 3.16 9.66
CA TYR A 141 7.79 3.00 9.86
C TYR A 141 7.11 4.34 10.02
N ALA A 142 5.91 4.45 9.46
CA ALA A 142 4.95 5.50 9.78
C ALA A 142 3.61 4.85 10.09
N GLU A 143 3.09 5.08 11.29
CA GLU A 143 1.85 4.48 11.75
C GLU A 143 0.81 5.55 12.10
N TYR A 144 -0.46 5.24 11.84
CA TYR A 144 -1.60 6.07 12.22
C TYR A 144 -2.61 5.18 12.93
N ASP A 145 -3.12 5.64 14.08
CA ASP A 145 -4.06 4.86 14.90
C ASP A 145 -5.44 4.66 14.27
N ILE A 146 -5.79 5.49 13.28
CA ILE A 146 -7.01 5.35 12.47
C ILE A 146 -6.63 5.37 11.00
N PHE A 147 -7.27 4.50 10.22
CA PHE A 147 -7.25 4.45 8.77
C PHE A 147 -8.64 4.05 8.29
N SER A 148 -9.24 4.88 7.46
CA SER A 148 -10.43 4.51 6.70
C SER A 148 -10.42 5.11 5.31
N VAL A 149 -11.07 4.40 4.38
CA VAL A 149 -11.33 4.90 3.03
C VAL A 149 -12.84 5.05 2.89
N GLU A 150 -13.29 6.25 2.52
CA GLU A 150 -14.72 6.51 2.30
C GLU A 150 -15.22 5.90 0.98
N ASN A 151 -16.52 6.02 0.70
CA ASN A 151 -17.14 5.36 -0.46
C ASN A 151 -16.75 5.99 -1.82
N GLU A 152 -17.06 5.27 -2.90
CA GLU A 152 -16.79 5.73 -4.27
C GLU A 152 -17.52 7.03 -4.64
N ALA A 153 -18.74 7.23 -4.14
CA ALA A 153 -19.56 8.38 -4.48
C ALA A 153 -18.95 9.70 -3.97
N SER A 154 -18.24 9.67 -2.83
CA SER A 154 -17.43 10.80 -2.36
C SER A 154 -16.02 10.85 -2.98
N GLY A 155 -15.62 9.82 -3.72
CA GLY A 155 -14.33 9.72 -4.42
C GLY A 155 -13.24 8.99 -3.64
N TYR A 156 -13.61 8.04 -2.77
CA TYR A 156 -12.71 7.35 -1.84
C TYR A 156 -11.79 8.27 -1.01
N PRO A 157 -12.28 9.33 -0.33
CA PRO A 157 -11.46 10.11 0.59
C PRO A 157 -10.66 9.25 1.59
N LEU A 158 -9.39 9.57 1.76
CA LEU A 158 -8.55 8.99 2.81
C LEU A 158 -8.85 9.70 4.15
N ARG A 159 -8.95 8.92 5.22
CA ARG A 159 -8.95 9.43 6.60
C ARG A 159 -7.85 8.76 7.39
N LEU A 160 -6.98 9.57 7.99
CA LEU A 160 -5.92 9.16 8.89
C LEU A 160 -6.14 9.73 10.28
N GLY A 161 -5.83 8.92 11.29
CA GLY A 161 -5.82 9.33 12.68
C GLY A 161 -4.54 10.03 13.09
N ARG A 162 -4.21 9.93 14.37
CA ARG A 162 -2.98 10.49 14.93
C ARG A 162 -1.79 9.64 14.49
N PHE A 163 -0.74 10.33 14.05
CA PHE A 163 0.56 9.74 13.78
C PHE A 163 1.23 9.21 15.07
N LEU A 164 1.70 7.97 15.03
CA LEU A 164 2.30 7.26 16.17
C LEU A 164 3.82 7.06 16.05
N GLY A 165 4.46 7.60 15.01
CA GLY A 165 5.89 7.43 14.76
C GLY A 165 6.76 8.51 15.41
N SER A 166 8.08 8.28 15.38
CA SER A 166 9.07 9.33 15.57
C SER A 166 9.37 10.02 14.23
N GLY A 167 9.72 11.31 14.27
CA GLY A 167 9.98 12.10 13.06
C GLY A 167 8.83 13.03 12.68
N GLN A 168 8.74 13.34 11.39
CA GLN A 168 7.76 14.27 10.83
C GLN A 168 6.61 13.52 10.15
N ASP A 169 5.38 14.02 10.34
CA ASP A 169 4.19 13.50 9.66
C ASP A 169 4.05 14.17 8.30
N TYR A 170 4.23 13.41 7.22
CA TYR A 170 4.10 13.92 5.85
C TYR A 170 2.77 13.57 5.17
N LEU A 171 1.86 12.84 5.85
CA LEU A 171 0.56 12.47 5.28
C LEU A 171 -0.57 13.38 5.77
N THR A 172 -0.55 13.82 7.02
CA THR A 172 -1.64 14.65 7.60
C THR A 172 -1.25 16.11 7.76
N SER A 173 0.04 16.41 7.92
CA SER A 173 0.52 17.76 8.23
C SER A 173 1.01 18.49 6.99
N TYR A 174 0.71 19.78 6.92
CA TYR A 174 1.21 20.65 5.86
C TYR A 174 2.68 21.01 6.11
N HIS A 175 3.50 20.87 5.07
CA HIS A 175 4.91 21.28 5.09
C HIS A 175 5.17 22.30 3.98
N SER A 176 5.68 23.48 4.34
CA SER A 176 6.01 24.52 3.38
C SER A 176 7.02 24.01 2.35
N GLY A 177 6.75 24.22 1.06
CA GLY A 177 7.61 23.76 -0.04
C GLY A 177 7.28 22.35 -0.56
N TYR A 178 6.27 21.68 -0.01
CA TYR A 178 5.77 20.41 -0.51
C TYR A 178 4.36 20.52 -1.10
N GLY A 179 3.91 19.44 -1.74
CA GLY A 179 2.71 19.40 -2.55
C GLY A 179 1.39 19.18 -1.80
N GLY A 180 1.26 19.57 -0.54
CA GLY A 180 -0.01 19.55 0.19
C GLY A 180 -0.11 18.48 1.28
N ILE A 181 -1.30 17.93 1.53
CA ILE A 181 -1.52 16.82 2.47
C ILE A 181 -2.19 15.63 1.77
N HIS A 182 -2.07 14.43 2.32
CA HIS A 182 -2.73 13.24 1.77
C HIS A 182 -4.04 12.93 2.50
N ASP A 183 -4.09 13.21 3.81
CA ASP A 183 -5.30 13.08 4.60
C ASP A 183 -6.40 13.99 4.06
N ASN A 184 -7.64 13.51 4.12
CA ASN A 184 -8.84 14.12 3.59
C ASN A 184 -8.91 14.31 2.07
N MET A 185 -7.87 13.95 1.32
CA MET A 185 -7.87 14.05 -0.14
C MET A 185 -8.65 12.91 -0.78
N LYS A 186 -9.21 13.17 -1.96
CA LYS A 186 -9.89 12.18 -2.79
C LYS A 186 -8.87 11.36 -3.57
N PHE A 187 -9.23 10.13 -3.92
CA PHE A 187 -8.37 9.30 -4.77
C PHE A 187 -8.42 9.83 -6.21
N SER A 188 -7.27 9.85 -6.88
CA SER A 188 -7.15 10.24 -8.30
C SER A 188 -6.41 9.18 -9.09
N THR A 189 -6.79 8.99 -10.35
CA THR A 189 -6.14 8.10 -11.33
C THR A 189 -5.91 8.82 -12.65
N ALA A 190 -5.19 8.20 -13.58
CA ALA A 190 -4.84 8.84 -14.86
C ALA A 190 -6.07 9.30 -15.67
N ASP A 191 -7.18 8.57 -15.54
CA ASP A 191 -8.46 8.82 -16.21
C ASP A 191 -9.52 9.49 -15.31
N ARG A 192 -9.21 9.78 -14.05
CA ARG A 192 -10.13 10.43 -13.10
C ARG A 192 -9.38 11.35 -12.15
N ASP A 193 -9.34 12.62 -12.53
CA ASP A 193 -8.73 13.70 -11.76
C ASP A 193 -9.67 14.18 -10.65
N GLN A 194 -9.23 14.08 -9.40
CA GLN A 194 -9.94 14.57 -8.23
C GLN A 194 -9.02 15.32 -7.27
N ASP A 195 -7.81 15.65 -7.71
CA ASP A 195 -6.83 16.36 -6.92
C ASP A 195 -7.10 17.88 -6.95
N GLN A 196 -6.30 18.65 -6.23
CA GLN A 196 -6.48 20.10 -6.13
C GLN A 196 -5.49 20.84 -7.04
N HIS A 197 -4.63 20.14 -7.76
CA HIS A 197 -3.67 20.74 -8.68
C HIS A 197 -4.38 21.22 -9.95
N SER A 198 -3.79 22.15 -10.70
CA SER A 198 -4.39 22.66 -11.95
C SER A 198 -4.38 21.65 -13.10
N GLY A 199 -3.91 20.43 -12.85
CA GLY A 199 -3.90 19.31 -13.78
C GLY A 199 -3.56 18.03 -13.03
N ASN A 200 -3.84 16.89 -13.65
CA ASN A 200 -3.87 15.60 -12.96
C ASN A 200 -2.49 15.10 -12.50
N CYS A 201 -2.27 15.03 -11.20
CA CYS A 201 -1.07 14.49 -10.56
C CYS A 201 -0.87 13.00 -10.87
N ALA A 202 -1.94 12.23 -10.95
CA ALA A 202 -1.89 10.79 -11.21
C ALA A 202 -1.35 10.44 -12.61
N ASN A 203 -1.43 11.36 -13.59
CA ASN A 203 -0.78 11.19 -14.89
C ASN A 203 0.75 11.08 -14.78
N SER A 204 1.33 11.75 -13.78
CA SER A 204 2.77 11.74 -13.54
C SER A 204 3.19 10.63 -12.59
N TYR A 205 2.38 10.40 -11.56
CA TYR A 205 2.81 9.69 -10.35
C TYR A 205 2.03 8.39 -10.07
N GLY A 206 1.05 8.02 -10.89
CA GLY A 206 0.19 6.85 -10.62
C GLY A 206 -0.94 7.16 -9.64
N GLY A 207 -1.86 6.23 -9.40
CA GLY A 207 -3.05 6.51 -8.58
C GLY A 207 -2.76 6.67 -7.09
N TRP A 208 -3.29 7.73 -6.48
CA TRP A 208 -3.11 8.06 -5.06
C TRP A 208 -4.11 9.12 -4.57
N TRP A 209 -4.08 9.40 -3.26
CA TRP A 209 -4.76 10.54 -2.63
C TRP A 209 -3.87 11.78 -2.75
N TYR A 210 -4.11 12.62 -3.76
CA TYR A 210 -3.29 13.80 -4.06
C TYR A 210 -3.98 15.10 -3.65
N ASP A 211 -3.17 16.08 -3.24
CA ASP A 211 -3.55 17.48 -3.05
C ASP A 211 -2.98 18.34 -4.19
N LYS A 212 -1.75 18.86 -4.06
CA LYS A 212 -1.08 19.75 -5.04
C LYS A 212 0.44 19.53 -5.20
N CYS A 213 1.00 18.37 -5.51
CA CYS A 213 0.41 17.06 -5.73
C CYS A 213 0.60 16.13 -4.51
N GLN A 214 1.84 15.96 -4.06
CA GLN A 214 2.20 14.95 -3.06
C GLN A 214 3.41 15.36 -2.22
N ASN A 215 3.44 14.86 -0.99
CA ASN A 215 4.62 14.86 -0.13
C ASN A 215 5.23 13.46 -0.01
N VAL A 216 4.42 12.42 -0.21
CA VAL A 216 4.80 11.01 -0.21
C VAL A 216 4.33 10.36 -1.50
N LEU A 217 5.22 9.60 -2.12
CA LEU A 217 4.92 8.82 -3.32
C LEU A 217 5.33 7.36 -3.13
N LEU A 218 4.33 6.48 -3.02
CA LEU A 218 4.52 5.04 -2.84
C LEU A 218 4.17 4.21 -4.08
N ASN A 219 3.26 4.71 -4.91
CA ASN A 219 2.78 4.03 -6.12
C ASN A 219 3.57 4.50 -7.35
N GLY A 220 4.89 4.30 -7.33
CA GLY A 220 5.78 4.72 -8.41
C GLY A 220 6.64 3.57 -8.94
N LYS A 221 6.87 3.54 -10.25
CA LYS A 221 7.84 2.61 -10.85
C LYS A 221 9.25 3.16 -10.70
N ARG A 222 10.17 2.33 -10.20
CA ARG A 222 11.54 2.68 -9.84
C ARG A 222 11.62 3.66 -8.66
N TYR A 223 10.76 4.67 -8.53
CA TYR A 223 10.90 5.67 -7.48
C TYR A 223 9.89 5.53 -6.35
N ILE A 224 10.38 5.71 -5.12
CA ILE A 224 9.61 5.95 -3.91
C ILE A 224 10.14 7.26 -3.32
N TYR A 225 9.23 8.15 -2.95
CA TYR A 225 9.56 9.40 -2.27
C TYR A 225 8.95 9.41 -0.88
N TRP A 226 9.79 9.69 0.11
CA TRP A 226 9.35 9.98 1.46
C TRP A 226 10.41 10.86 2.12
N PRO A 227 10.12 12.14 2.43
CA PRO A 227 11.13 13.05 2.96
C PRO A 227 11.78 12.52 4.24
N GLY A 228 13.11 12.56 4.32
CA GLY A 228 13.88 12.01 5.43
C GLY A 228 14.09 10.48 5.41
N ILE A 229 13.31 9.71 4.64
CA ILE A 229 13.47 8.25 4.50
C ILE A 229 14.06 7.90 3.13
N CYS A 230 13.41 8.38 2.07
CA CYS A 230 13.79 8.28 0.67
C CYS A 230 13.85 9.71 0.09
N SER A 231 14.93 10.44 0.37
CA SER A 231 15.16 11.82 -0.12
C SER A 231 16.24 11.87 -1.22
N MET A 232 16.26 12.95 -2.00
CA MET A 232 17.31 13.19 -3.01
C MET A 232 18.71 13.47 -2.42
N ALA A 233 18.84 13.67 -1.10
CA ALA A 233 20.01 14.30 -0.47
C ALA A 233 21.09 13.35 0.07
N THR A 234 20.93 12.02 0.00
CA THR A 234 21.97 11.06 0.45
C THR A 234 22.88 10.57 -0.69
N ALA A 235 23.09 11.41 -1.70
CA ALA A 235 23.83 11.09 -2.91
C ALA A 235 25.34 10.99 -2.67
N HIS A 236 25.84 9.82 -2.26
CA HIS A 236 27.22 9.39 -2.48
C HIS A 236 27.20 7.93 -2.97
N PRO A 237 27.80 7.59 -4.12
CA PRO A 237 27.76 6.24 -4.67
C PRO A 237 28.82 5.34 -3.99
N PRO A 238 28.47 4.10 -3.62
CA PRO A 238 29.43 3.00 -3.62
C PRO A 238 29.24 2.15 -4.88
N SER A 239 30.36 1.88 -5.54
CA SER A 239 30.49 0.91 -6.62
C SER A 239 30.33 -0.52 -6.10
N SER A 240 29.16 -1.12 -6.25
CA SER A 240 28.99 -2.54 -6.60
C SER A 240 27.51 -2.94 -6.53
N TRP A 241 27.08 -3.64 -7.57
CA TRP A 241 25.71 -4.12 -7.75
C TRP A 241 25.51 -5.47 -7.05
N SER A 242 24.86 -5.46 -5.89
CA SER A 242 24.22 -6.64 -5.31
C SER A 242 23.40 -6.28 -4.07
N ASN A 243 22.14 -5.84 -4.25
CA ASN A 243 21.01 -6.21 -3.37
C ASN A 243 19.69 -5.51 -3.78
N PRO A 244 18.53 -6.15 -3.54
CA PRO A 244 17.23 -5.66 -4.02
C PRO A 244 16.55 -4.68 -3.04
N GLN A 245 15.58 -3.90 -3.55
CA GLN A 245 14.53 -3.15 -2.81
C GLN A 245 14.83 -1.68 -2.42
N THR A 246 15.28 -0.87 -3.37
CA THR A 246 15.74 0.50 -3.18
C THR A 246 14.69 1.60 -3.47
N CYS A 247 14.77 2.76 -2.81
CA CYS A 247 14.20 4.01 -3.35
C CYS A 247 14.84 4.30 -4.73
N ALA A 248 14.16 4.82 -5.77
CA ALA A 248 14.93 5.33 -6.94
C ALA A 248 15.75 6.53 -6.56
N ASP A 249 17.00 6.49 -7.02
CA ASP A 249 17.62 7.72 -7.50
C ASP A 249 17.28 7.83 -8.97
N ARG A 250 16.76 8.98 -9.39
CA ARG A 250 16.73 9.33 -10.79
C ARG A 250 18.17 9.73 -11.16
N ALA A 251 18.80 9.01 -12.07
CA ALA A 251 19.89 9.60 -12.84
C ALA A 251 19.32 10.84 -13.53
N ALA A 252 19.94 12.00 -13.29
CA ALA A 252 19.56 13.24 -13.94
C ALA A 252 19.46 13.00 -15.46
N ALA A 253 18.30 13.31 -16.04
CA ALA A 253 18.19 13.41 -17.48
C ALA A 253 19.09 14.58 -17.94
N PRO A 254 19.79 14.45 -19.08
CA PRO A 254 20.70 15.49 -19.55
C PRO A 254 19.92 16.77 -19.82
N GLY A 255 20.42 17.88 -19.26
CA GLY A 255 19.89 19.21 -19.55
C GLY A 255 19.91 19.48 -21.05
N LEU A 256 18.80 19.95 -21.59
CA LEU A 256 18.77 20.61 -22.89
C LEU A 256 19.65 21.87 -22.84
N PRO A 257 20.38 22.20 -23.92
CA PRO A 257 21.28 23.34 -23.93
C PRO A 257 20.47 24.65 -23.95
N GLY A 258 20.52 25.39 -22.85
CA GLY A 258 20.05 26.77 -22.78
C GLY A 258 21.00 27.70 -23.52
N VAL A 259 20.48 28.35 -24.56
CA VAL A 259 21.11 29.41 -25.32
C VAL A 259 20.99 30.75 -24.57
N CYS A 260 22.09 31.50 -24.61
CA CYS A 260 22.29 32.94 -24.38
C CYS A 260 22.25 33.54 -22.97
N GLY A 261 23.40 34.10 -22.60
CA GLY A 261 23.59 35.16 -21.62
C GLY A 261 24.98 35.77 -21.78
N SER A 262 25.11 36.74 -22.67
CA SER A 262 26.29 37.58 -22.90
C SER A 262 26.65 38.40 -21.65
N ALA A 263 27.89 38.30 -21.15
CA ALA A 263 28.62 39.40 -20.51
C ALA A 263 30.06 38.99 -20.10
N THR A 264 31.04 39.64 -20.74
CA THR A 264 32.33 40.11 -20.18
C THR A 264 33.31 39.14 -19.48
N VAL A 265 34.41 38.85 -20.20
CA VAL A 265 35.80 38.69 -19.69
C VAL A 265 36.38 40.12 -19.59
N PRO A 266 37.36 40.52 -18.72
CA PRO A 266 38.53 39.75 -18.27
C PRO A 266 39.00 39.93 -16.82
N SER A 267 39.66 38.91 -16.27
CA SER A 267 40.86 39.12 -15.45
C SER A 267 41.65 37.82 -15.31
N GLN A 268 42.94 37.95 -15.62
CA GLN A 268 44.00 36.97 -15.56
C GLN A 268 44.22 36.43 -14.13
N CYS A 269 44.62 35.17 -14.02
CA CYS A 269 45.35 34.63 -12.88
C CYS A 269 46.43 33.66 -13.41
N PRO A 270 47.55 33.51 -12.66
CA PRO A 270 48.90 33.21 -13.17
C PRO A 270 49.11 31.81 -13.74
#